data_AF-A0A945YY82-F1
#
_entry.id   AF-A0A945YY82-F1
#
_cell.length_a   1.000
_cell.length_b   1.000
_cell.length_c   1.000
_cell.angle_alpha   90.00
_cell.angle_beta   90.00
_cell.angle_gamma   90.00
#
_symmetry.space_group_name_H-M   'P 1'
#
loop_
_entity.id
_entity.type
_entity.pdbx_description
1 polymer ?
#
loop_
_entity_poly.entity_id
_entity_poly.type
_entity_poly.pdbx_seq_one_letter_code
_entity_poly.pdbx_strand_id
1 'polypeptide(L)'
;MTNIYTAGYNAWSFYEFKAKTEELGKILVVDVRYSHKSFNPFWSKKNLKKYFGEHYIHIKNLGNVNYRNGKPIKIYNLDKGCKQLLNSLGKDYDDCLLLCACEDVEECHRKVIVKKLQLMTLCEVIHLKGEEE
;
A
#
# COMPACT_ATOMS: atom_id res chain seq x y z
N MET A 1 -6.45 -12.67 -13.23
CA MET A 1 -6.90 -12.44 -11.84
C MET A 1 -5.85 -11.53 -11.22
N THR A 2 -6.25 -10.41 -10.59
CA THR A 2 -5.30 -9.43 -10.05
C THR A 2 -4.88 -9.79 -8.64
N ASN A 3 -3.58 -9.74 -8.34
CA ASN A 3 -3.06 -9.90 -6.99
C ASN A 3 -2.93 -8.53 -6.30
N ILE A 4 -3.47 -8.45 -5.09
CA ILE A 4 -3.36 -7.29 -4.21
C ILE A 4 -2.53 -7.69 -3.00
N TYR A 5 -1.26 -7.36 -3.07
CA TYR A 5 -0.35 -7.52 -1.96
C TYR A 5 -0.56 -6.41 -0.94
N THR A 6 -0.29 -6.69 0.33
CA THR A 6 -0.28 -5.64 1.35
C THR A 6 0.97 -5.75 2.20
N ALA A 7 1.62 -4.62 2.47
CA ALA A 7 2.79 -4.57 3.34
C ALA A 7 2.80 -3.30 4.19
N GLY A 8 3.33 -3.46 5.40
CA GLY A 8 3.32 -2.48 6.46
C GLY A 8 4.75 -2.22 6.86
N TYR A 9 5.33 -1.10 6.44
CA TYR A 9 6.79 -0.98 6.44
C TYR A 9 7.45 -0.99 7.81
N ASN A 10 6.72 -0.82 8.92
CA ASN A 10 7.30 -0.98 10.25
C ASN A 10 7.71 -2.44 10.53
N ALA A 11 7.19 -3.40 9.77
CA ALA A 11 7.60 -4.80 9.84
C ALA A 11 8.83 -5.13 8.97
N TRP A 12 9.47 -4.14 8.33
CA TRP A 12 10.50 -4.39 7.31
C TRP A 12 11.66 -3.42 7.42
N SER A 13 12.88 -3.90 7.16
CA SER A 13 13.90 -2.99 6.65
C SER A 13 13.55 -2.53 5.23
N PHE A 14 14.11 -1.38 4.82
CA PHE A 14 13.88 -0.88 3.47
C PHE A 14 14.42 -1.85 2.39
N TYR A 15 15.55 -2.51 2.65
CA TYR A 15 16.19 -3.38 1.68
C TYR A 15 15.47 -4.71 1.52
N GLU A 16 14.96 -5.31 2.60
CA GLU A 16 14.11 -6.51 2.52
C GLU A 16 12.82 -6.21 1.78
N PHE A 17 12.16 -5.09 2.11
CA PHE A 17 10.96 -4.69 1.39
C PHE A 17 11.25 -4.50 -0.10
N LYS A 18 12.36 -3.82 -0.44
CA LYS A 18 12.77 -3.62 -1.83
C LYS A 18 13.00 -4.96 -2.53
N ALA A 19 13.81 -5.85 -1.95
CA ALA A 19 14.07 -7.18 -2.51
C ALA A 19 12.76 -7.94 -2.71
N LYS A 20 11.87 -7.89 -1.72
CA LYS A 20 10.57 -8.55 -1.82
C LYS A 20 9.70 -7.99 -2.94
N THR A 21 9.68 -6.69 -3.13
CA THR A 21 8.95 -6.08 -4.26
C THR A 21 9.55 -6.44 -5.62
N GLU A 22 10.87 -6.65 -5.70
CA GLU A 22 11.54 -7.08 -6.94
C GLU A 22 11.24 -8.55 -7.26
N GLU A 23 11.16 -9.42 -6.26
CA GLU A 23 10.75 -10.83 -6.42
C GLU A 23 9.33 -10.96 -6.98
N LEU A 24 8.42 -10.04 -6.64
CA LEU A 24 7.05 -10.01 -7.17
C LEU A 24 6.99 -9.57 -8.64
N GLY A 25 8.11 -9.13 -9.23
CA GLY A 25 8.18 -8.70 -10.62
C GLY A 25 7.63 -7.31 -10.87
N LYS A 26 6.94 -7.12 -12.00
CA LYS A 26 6.42 -5.81 -12.43
C LYS A 26 5.14 -5.45 -11.66
N ILE A 27 5.31 -4.92 -10.46
CA ILE A 27 4.21 -4.55 -9.56
C ILE A 27 4.10 -3.02 -9.37
N LEU A 28 2.88 -2.53 -9.17
CA LEU A 28 2.65 -1.14 -8.75
C LEU A 28 2.68 -1.02 -7.22
N VAL A 29 3.64 -0.26 -6.68
CA VAL A 29 3.69 0.10 -5.27
C VAL A 29 2.78 1.31 -5.01
N VAL A 30 1.72 1.07 -4.23
CA VAL A 30 0.67 2.05 -3.95
C VAL A 30 0.79 2.48 -2.49
N ASP A 31 1.37 3.67 -2.26
CA ASP A 31 1.39 4.27 -0.94
C ASP A 31 0.00 4.77 -0.58
N VAL A 32 -0.61 4.12 0.42
CA VAL A 32 -1.96 4.42 0.91
C VAL A 32 -1.92 5.25 2.19
N ARG A 33 -0.76 5.80 2.60
CA ARG A 33 -0.71 6.64 3.79
C ARG A 33 -1.47 7.95 3.59
N TYR A 34 -2.17 8.42 4.64
CA TYR A 34 -2.79 9.75 4.60
C TYR A 34 -1.75 10.88 4.47
N SER A 35 -0.61 10.71 5.14
CA SER A 35 0.57 11.55 5.00
C SER A 35 1.74 10.70 4.55
N HIS A 36 2.36 11.06 3.43
CA HIS A 36 3.53 10.40 2.86
C HIS A 36 4.86 10.88 3.51
N LYS A 37 4.77 11.66 4.59
CA LYS A 37 5.94 12.12 5.37
C LYS A 37 6.33 11.02 6.35
N SER A 38 7.62 10.74 6.42
CA SER A 38 8.22 9.78 7.33
C SER A 38 9.47 10.41 7.95
N PHE A 39 9.71 10.13 9.23
CA PHE A 39 10.98 10.48 9.90
C PHE A 39 12.12 9.59 9.42
N ASN A 40 11.83 8.33 9.09
CA ASN A 40 12.78 7.49 8.38
C ASN A 40 12.83 7.92 6.90
N PRO A 41 13.98 8.42 6.41
CA PRO A 41 14.10 8.97 5.07
C PRO A 41 13.82 7.94 3.98
N PHE A 42 14.12 6.66 4.19
CA PHE A 42 13.88 5.59 3.20
C PHE A 42 12.39 5.50 2.83
N TRP A 43 11.50 5.69 3.80
CA TRP A 43 10.05 5.64 3.62
C TRP A 43 9.41 6.98 3.24
N SER A 44 10.21 8.00 2.93
CA SER A 44 9.68 9.27 2.43
C SER A 44 9.19 9.13 0.98
N LYS A 45 8.14 9.85 0.59
CA LYS A 45 7.66 9.88 -0.81
C LYS A 45 8.79 10.11 -1.83
N LYS A 46 9.69 11.05 -1.52
CA LYS A 46 10.81 11.40 -2.39
C LYS A 46 11.70 10.19 -2.66
N ASN A 47 12.09 9.46 -1.61
CA ASN A 47 12.96 8.31 -1.76
C ASN A 47 12.21 7.12 -2.36
N LEU A 48 10.97 6.83 -1.94
CA LEU A 48 10.16 5.79 -2.57
C LEU A 48 10.00 6.02 -4.08
N LYS A 49 9.69 7.25 -4.51
CA LYS A 49 9.63 7.60 -5.95
C LYS A 49 11.00 7.48 -6.63
N LYS A 50 12.11 7.80 -5.94
CA LYS A 50 13.47 7.62 -6.47
C LYS A 50 13.80 6.14 -6.72
N TYR A 51 13.41 5.24 -5.81
CA TYR A 51 13.73 3.82 -5.91
C TYR A 51 12.81 3.06 -6.86
N PHE A 52 11.51 3.35 -6.81
CA PHE A 52 10.51 2.62 -7.60
C PHE A 52 10.14 3.33 -8.90
N GLY A 53 10.53 4.60 -9.10
CA GLY A 53 10.25 5.33 -10.35
C GLY A 53 8.76 5.35 -10.68
N GLU A 54 8.41 4.96 -11.90
CA GLU A 54 7.01 4.87 -12.38
C GLU A 54 6.21 3.72 -11.74
N HIS A 55 6.87 2.80 -11.05
CA HIS A 55 6.24 1.73 -10.26
C HIS A 55 5.72 2.21 -8.91
N TYR A 56 5.75 3.52 -8.63
CA TYR A 56 5.24 4.08 -7.37
C TYR A 56 4.24 5.21 -7.58
N ILE A 57 3.11 5.09 -6.89
CA ILE A 57 2.11 6.15 -6.77
C ILE A 57 1.68 6.33 -5.31
N HIS A 58 1.21 7.53 -5.00
CA HIS A 58 0.62 7.85 -3.70
C HIS A 58 -0.87 8.18 -3.88
N ILE A 59 -1.74 7.41 -3.22
CA ILE A 59 -3.20 7.61 -3.26
C ILE A 59 -3.67 8.05 -1.88
N LYS A 60 -3.58 9.36 -1.60
CA LYS A 60 -4.04 9.95 -0.34
C LYS A 60 -5.50 9.63 -0.01
N ASN A 61 -6.35 9.45 -1.03
CA ASN A 61 -7.77 9.09 -0.86
C ASN A 61 -7.96 7.79 -0.07
N LEU A 62 -6.99 6.88 -0.13
CA LEU A 62 -7.01 5.61 0.61
C LEU A 62 -6.41 5.71 2.03
N GLY A 63 -5.94 6.89 2.44
CA GLY A 63 -5.34 7.08 3.75
C GLY A 63 -6.32 7.15 4.91
N ASN A 64 -5.91 6.56 6.04
CA ASN A 64 -6.61 6.73 7.31
C ASN A 64 -6.45 8.16 7.85
N VAL A 65 -7.53 8.93 7.92
CA VAL A 65 -7.50 10.30 8.48
C VAL A 65 -7.22 10.30 9.99
N ASN A 66 -7.52 9.19 10.67
CA ASN A 66 -7.35 9.01 12.12
C ASN A 66 -6.02 8.36 12.51
N TYR A 67 -5.04 8.30 11.60
CA TYR A 67 -3.76 7.59 11.80
C TYR A 67 -2.90 8.08 13.00
N ARG A 68 -3.25 9.18 13.68
CA ARG A 68 -2.49 9.77 14.80
C ARG A 68 -3.24 9.90 16.12
N ASN A 69 -4.53 9.57 16.16
CA ASN A 69 -5.38 9.95 17.28
C ASN A 69 -6.10 8.75 17.94
N GLY A 70 -5.77 7.52 17.54
CA GLY A 70 -6.35 6.30 18.08
C GLY A 70 -7.86 6.14 17.82
N LYS A 71 -8.48 7.04 17.05
CA LYS A 71 -9.89 6.92 16.68
C LYS A 71 -10.08 5.79 15.66
N PRO A 72 -11.30 5.24 15.55
CA PRO A 72 -11.60 4.20 14.57
C PRO A 72 -11.12 4.56 13.15
N ILE A 73 -10.74 3.53 12.38
CA ILE A 73 -10.27 3.70 11.00
C ILE A 73 -11.32 4.49 10.20
N LYS A 74 -10.87 5.59 9.58
CA LYS A 74 -11.68 6.37 8.65
C LYS A 74 -10.84 6.69 7.42
N ILE A 75 -11.19 6.05 6.30
CA ILE A 75 -10.54 6.29 5.01
C ILE A 75 -10.98 7.66 4.47
N TYR A 76 -10.04 8.44 3.92
CA TYR A 76 -10.32 9.81 3.48
C TYR A 76 -11.41 9.88 2.40
N ASN A 77 -11.31 9.07 1.35
CA ASN A 77 -12.33 8.92 0.32
C ASN A 77 -12.22 7.54 -0.34
N LEU A 78 -12.82 6.52 0.29
CA LEU A 78 -12.62 5.11 -0.05
C LEU A 78 -13.02 4.80 -1.50
N ASP A 79 -14.24 5.15 -1.92
CA ASP A 79 -14.72 4.85 -3.27
C ASP A 79 -13.87 5.54 -4.36
N LYS A 80 -13.53 6.82 -4.17
CA LYS A 80 -12.68 7.56 -5.11
C LYS A 80 -11.28 6.96 -5.17
N GLY A 81 -10.72 6.58 -4.03
CA GLY A 81 -9.41 5.95 -3.94
C GLY A 81 -9.33 4.59 -4.62
N CYS A 82 -10.32 3.72 -4.40
CA CYS A 82 -10.39 2.41 -5.05
C CYS A 82 -10.56 2.54 -6.57
N LYS A 83 -11.42 3.45 -7.05
CA LYS A 83 -11.54 3.73 -8.49
C LYS A 83 -10.24 4.24 -9.09
N GLN A 84 -9.55 5.14 -8.38
CA GLN A 84 -8.24 5.64 -8.82
C GLN A 84 -7.21 4.50 -8.93
N LEU A 85 -7.15 3.61 -7.94
CA LEU A 85 -6.26 2.44 -7.96
C LEU A 85 -6.59 1.49 -9.12
N LEU A 86 -7.86 1.11 -9.27
CA LEU A 86 -8.28 0.20 -10.33
C LEU A 86 -8.04 0.77 -11.73
N ASN A 87 -8.08 2.09 -11.91
CA ASN A 87 -7.73 2.74 -13.18
C ASN A 87 -6.21 2.81 -13.43
N SER A 88 -5.39 2.72 -12.37
CA SER A 88 -3.94 2.58 -12.48
C SER A 88 -3.53 1.15 -12.80
N LEU A 89 -4.32 0.18 -12.32
CA LEU A 89 -4.27 -1.22 -12.74
C LEU A 89 -4.89 -1.37 -14.14
N GLY A 90 -4.42 -2.34 -14.92
CA GLY A 90 -4.92 -2.59 -16.29
C GLY A 90 -4.38 -1.66 -17.39
N LYS A 91 -3.50 -0.71 -17.07
CA LYS A 91 -2.65 -0.02 -18.07
C LYS A 91 -1.35 -0.77 -18.30
N ASP A 92 -0.48 -0.69 -17.29
CA ASP A 92 0.88 -1.24 -17.34
C ASP A 92 1.14 -2.30 -16.26
N TYR A 93 0.16 -2.52 -15.38
CA TYR A 93 0.27 -3.34 -14.19
C TYR A 93 -0.97 -4.22 -14.02
N ASP A 94 -0.75 -5.51 -13.84
CA ASP A 94 -1.80 -6.46 -13.48
C ASP A 94 -1.99 -6.57 -11.96
N ASP A 95 -0.90 -6.33 -11.22
CA ASP A 95 -0.80 -6.51 -9.76
C ASP A 95 -0.35 -5.23 -9.04
N CYS A 96 -0.72 -5.10 -7.76
CA CYS A 96 -0.25 -4.00 -6.91
C CYS A 96 0.07 -4.42 -5.48
N LEU A 97 0.91 -3.61 -4.82
CA LEU A 97 1.21 -3.70 -3.40
C LEU A 97 0.70 -2.45 -2.68
N LEU A 98 -0.19 -2.62 -1.71
CA LEU A 98 -0.66 -1.57 -0.81
C LEU A 98 0.34 -1.37 0.32
N LEU A 99 1.05 -0.23 0.28
CA LEU A 99 2.06 0.16 1.26
C LEU A 99 1.48 1.11 2.30
N CYS A 100 1.63 0.77 3.57
CA CYS A 100 1.38 1.68 4.67
C CYS A 100 2.44 1.59 5.77
N ALA A 101 2.30 2.37 6.86
CA ALA A 101 3.23 2.35 7.98
C ALA A 101 2.96 1.27 9.03
N CYS A 102 1.69 0.89 9.24
CA CYS A 102 1.29 -0.04 10.31
C CYS A 102 1.92 -1.41 10.08
N GLU A 103 2.47 -2.03 11.11
CA GLU A 103 3.03 -3.39 11.08
C GLU A 103 1.90 -4.42 10.88
N ASP A 104 1.04 -4.55 11.88
CA ASP A 104 -0.11 -5.47 11.85
C ASP A 104 -1.15 -5.04 10.81
N VAL A 105 -1.67 -6.00 10.06
CA VAL A 105 -2.74 -5.81 9.08
C VAL A 105 -4.12 -5.87 9.73
N GLU A 106 -4.26 -6.58 10.85
CA GLU A 106 -5.53 -6.82 11.54
C GLU A 106 -6.15 -5.51 12.05
N GLU A 107 -5.30 -4.60 12.53
CA GLU A 107 -5.69 -3.27 13.01
C GLU A 107 -5.47 -2.16 11.98
N CYS A 108 -5.14 -2.53 10.74
CA CYS A 108 -4.77 -1.56 9.72
C CYS A 108 -5.92 -1.19 8.77
N HIS A 109 -5.92 0.06 8.34
CA HIS A 109 -6.78 0.54 7.27
C HIS A 109 -6.62 -0.20 5.93
N ARG A 110 -5.49 -0.88 5.70
CA ARG A 110 -5.30 -1.78 4.55
C ARG A 110 -6.43 -2.82 4.44
N LYS A 111 -6.91 -3.35 5.57
CA LYS A 111 -8.04 -4.30 5.62
C LYS A 111 -9.34 -3.72 5.05
N VAL A 112 -9.61 -2.45 5.34
CA VAL A 112 -10.81 -1.75 4.80
C VAL A 112 -10.69 -1.58 3.29
N ILE A 113 -9.49 -1.25 2.81
CA ILE A 113 -9.23 -1.05 1.38
C ILE A 113 -9.39 -2.38 0.62
N VAL A 114 -8.75 -3.46 1.07
CA VAL A 114 -8.82 -4.76 0.37
C VAL A 114 -10.24 -5.33 0.36
N LYS A 115 -10.99 -5.21 1.46
CA LYS A 115 -12.41 -5.61 1.50
C LYS A 115 -13.23 -4.87 0.44
N LYS A 116 -12.99 -3.57 0.26
CA LYS A 116 -13.67 -2.79 -0.78
C LYS A 116 -13.25 -3.22 -2.18
N LEU A 117 -11.97 -3.49 -2.41
CA LEU A 117 -11.47 -3.93 -3.72
C LEU A 117 -12.03 -5.31 -4.10
N GLN A 118 -12.12 -6.25 -3.16
CA GLN A 118 -12.75 -7.56 -3.37
C GLN A 118 -14.23 -7.48 -3.75
N LEU A 119 -14.94 -6.42 -3.34
CA LEU A 119 -16.32 -6.16 -3.77
C LEU A 119 -16.41 -5.51 -5.16
N MET A 120 -15.32 -4.93 -5.66
CA MET A 120 -15.29 -4.16 -6.91
C MET A 120 -14.64 -4.93 -8.07
N THR A 121 -13.80 -5.91 -7.78
CA THR A 121 -13.06 -6.68 -8.78
C THR A 121 -12.76 -8.08 -8.29
N LEU A 122 -12.46 -8.99 -9.22
CA LEU A 122 -11.96 -10.32 -8.91
C LEU A 122 -10.45 -10.24 -8.63
N CYS A 123 -10.10 -10.23 -7.35
CA CYS A 123 -8.71 -10.18 -6.91
C CYS A 123 -8.40 -11.17 -5.78
N GLU A 124 -7.16 -11.64 -5.77
CA GLU A 124 -6.57 -12.37 -4.65
C GLU A 124 -5.84 -11.39 -3.73
N VAL A 125 -5.95 -11.56 -2.42
CA VAL A 125 -5.32 -10.69 -1.42
C VAL A 125 -4.25 -11.45 -0.68
N ILE A 126 -3.02 -10.94 -0.71
CA ILE A 126 -1.83 -11.59 -0.13
C ILE A 126 -1.20 -10.62 0.88
N HIS A 127 -1.22 -10.99 2.16
CA HIS A 127 -0.61 -10.19 3.22
C HIS A 127 0.85 -10.60 3.39
N LEU A 128 1.77 -9.72 2.99
CA LEU A 128 3.20 -9.95 3.15
C LEU A 128 3.61 -9.65 4.60
N LYS A 129 4.39 -10.55 5.17
CA LYS A 129 5.04 -10.40 6.47
C LYS A 129 6.53 -10.19 6.26
N GLY A 130 7.12 -9.27 7.00
CA GLY A 130 8.58 -9.17 7.06
C GLY A 130 9.15 -10.38 7.79
N GLU A 131 10.44 -10.61 7.65
CA GLU A 131 11.14 -11.60 8.45
C GLU A 131 11.16 -11.10 9.90
N GLU A 132 10.76 -11.95 10.85
CA GLU A 132 10.96 -11.69 12.28
C GLU A 132 12.48 -11.74 12.52
N GLU A 133 13.08 -10.64 13.01
CA GLU A 133 14.45 -10.65 13.54
C GLU A 133 14.57 -11.56 14.78
#